data_AF-A0A7H9HNR7-F1
#
_entry.id   AF-A0A7H9HNR7-F1
#
_cell.length_a   1.000
_cell.length_b   1.000
_cell.length_c   1.000
_cell.angle_alpha   90.00
_cell.angle_beta   90.00
_cell.angle_gamma   90.00
#
_symmetry.space_group_name_H-M   'P 1'
#
loop_
_entity.id
_entity.type
_entity.pdbx_description
1 polymer ?
#
loop_
_entity_poly.entity_id
_entity_poly.type
_entity_poly.pdbx_seq_one_letter_code
_entity_poly.pdbx_strand_id
1 'polypeptide(L)'
;MSAGGIRRPVQIEEFKTAISDMSTEELAHLKQEIENSILHLNRSNARLNKYVAKLEGKAKAEEEDDDDEELQNIEEGDLQLYHDSLRENEILLKNYNERLEALHQENVYRTSGGNKPSS
;
A
#
# COMPACT_ATOMS: atom_id res chain seq x y z
N MET A 1 -27.56 -12.40 8.99
CA MET A 1 -26.85 -11.30 8.31
C MET A 1 -25.43 -11.31 8.83
N SER A 2 -24.51 -11.92 8.10
CA SER A 2 -23.12 -12.06 8.54
C SER A 2 -22.40 -10.74 8.32
N ALA A 3 -21.90 -10.16 9.41
CA ALA A 3 -21.08 -8.95 9.39
C ALA A 3 -19.90 -9.19 8.44
N GLY A 4 -19.93 -8.54 7.29
CA GLY A 4 -18.77 -8.41 6.41
C GLY A 4 -17.65 -7.82 7.24
N GLY A 5 -16.70 -8.68 7.62
CA GLY A 5 -15.46 -8.29 8.26
C GLY A 5 -14.66 -7.48 7.28
N ILE A 6 -15.02 -6.20 7.14
CA ILE A 6 -14.15 -5.17 6.59
C ILE A 6 -12.93 -5.23 7.51
N ARG A 7 -11.87 -5.87 7.03
CA ARG A 7 -10.51 -5.68 7.54
C ARG A 7 -10.30 -4.18 7.52
N ARG A 8 -10.61 -3.50 8.63
CA ARG A 8 -10.30 -2.10 8.76
C ARG A 8 -8.79 -2.01 8.60
N PRO A 9 -8.28 -1.11 7.74
CA PRO A 9 -6.89 -0.72 7.82
C PRO A 9 -6.57 -0.45 9.29
N VAL A 10 -5.44 -0.96 9.81
CA VAL A 10 -5.05 -0.77 11.22
C VAL A 10 -5.37 0.67 11.61
N GLN A 11 -6.13 0.84 12.69
CA GLN A 11 -6.57 2.16 13.11
C GLN A 11 -5.31 2.98 13.37
N ILE A 12 -5.12 4.06 12.62
CA ILE A 12 -3.89 4.85 12.64
C ILE A 12 -3.52 5.31 14.06
N GLU A 13 -4.50 5.48 14.94
CA GLU A 13 -4.31 5.81 16.35
C GLU A 13 -3.70 4.67 17.19
N GLU A 14 -4.07 3.42 16.94
CA GLU A 14 -3.41 2.25 17.55
C GLU A 14 -1.96 2.15 17.09
N PHE A 15 -1.72 2.42 15.79
CA PHE A 15 -0.36 2.45 15.24
C PHE A 15 0.50 3.54 15.89
N LYS A 16 -0.01 4.78 15.99
CA LYS A 16 0.69 5.89 16.69
C LYS A 16 1.03 5.55 18.13
N THR A 17 0.11 4.90 18.84
CA THR A 17 0.32 4.47 20.23
C THR A 17 1.46 3.47 20.31
N ALA A 18 1.45 2.44 19.45
CA ALA A 18 2.48 1.40 19.43
C ALA A 18 3.88 1.94 19.11
N ILE A 19 4.01 2.81 18.09
CA ILE A 19 5.33 3.34 17.69
C ILE A 19 5.95 4.27 18.75
N SER A 20 5.13 4.84 19.64
CA SER A 20 5.60 5.74 20.69
C SER A 20 6.49 5.08 21.74
N ASP A 21 6.46 3.74 21.83
CA ASP A 21 7.25 2.94 22.78
C ASP A 21 8.39 2.16 22.11
N MET A 22 8.46 2.17 20.77
CA MET A 22 9.50 1.47 20.01
C MET A 22 10.84 2.21 20.06
N SER A 23 11.95 1.48 19.98
CA SER A 23 13.29 2.05 19.80
C SER A 23 13.47 2.68 18.41
N THR A 24 14.46 3.56 18.26
CA THR A 24 14.77 4.19 16.96
C THR A 24 15.12 3.17 15.88
N GLU A 25 15.78 2.07 16.25
CA GLU A 25 16.13 1.00 15.30
C GLU A 25 14.88 0.25 14.82
N GLU A 26 13.96 -0.10 15.73
CA GLU A 26 12.70 -0.74 15.38
C GLU A 26 11.83 0.17 14.49
N LEU A 27 11.81 1.48 14.76
CA LEU A 27 11.12 2.45 13.91
C LEU A 27 11.72 2.54 12.50
N ALA A 28 13.05 2.48 12.39
CA ALA A 28 13.73 2.48 11.11
C ALA A 28 13.44 1.21 10.29
N HIS A 29 13.45 0.05 10.95
CA HIS A 29 13.06 -1.22 10.34
C HIS A 29 11.61 -1.19 9.85
N LEU A 30 10.67 -0.77 10.71
CA LEU A 30 9.25 -0.68 10.36
C LEU A 30 9.01 0.27 9.19
N LYS A 31 9.72 1.41 9.14
CA LYS A 31 9.68 2.33 8.01
C LYS A 31 10.07 1.63 6.71
N GLN A 32 11.19 0.91 6.70
CA GLN A 32 11.68 0.20 5.52
C GLN A 32 10.70 -0.87 5.03
N GLU A 33 10.06 -1.60 5.95
CA GLU A 33 9.05 -2.61 5.60
C GLU A 33 7.81 -1.98 4.94
N ILE A 34 7.36 -0.82 5.44
CA ILE A 34 6.23 -0.10 4.86
C ILE A 34 6.59 0.45 3.48
N GLU A 35 7.78 1.03 3.30
CA GLU A 35 8.26 1.53 2.01
C GLU A 35 8.36 0.40 0.97
N ASN A 36 8.88 -0.76 1.37
CA ASN A 36 8.93 -1.94 0.51
C ASN A 36 7.52 -2.41 0.13
N SER A 37 6.59 -2.43 1.09
CA SER A 37 5.20 -2.81 0.85
C SER A 37 4.52 -1.88 -0.16
N ILE A 38 4.74 -0.57 -0.05
CA ILE A 38 4.26 0.43 -1.02
C ILE A 38 4.85 0.17 -2.41
N LEU A 39 6.17 -0.07 -2.49
CA LEU A 39 6.85 -0.34 -3.76
C LEU A 39 6.25 -1.57 -4.47
N HIS A 40 6.07 -2.67 -3.73
CA HIS A 40 5.49 -3.90 -4.26
C HIS A 40 4.04 -3.68 -4.74
N LEU A 41 3.25 -2.96 -3.95
CA LEU A 41 1.85 -2.69 -4.27
C LEU A 41 1.71 -1.78 -5.50
N ASN A 42 2.55 -0.75 -5.62
CA ASN A 42 2.60 0.13 -6.80
C ASN A 42 2.98 -0.64 -8.08
N ARG A 43 3.96 -1.56 -8.00
CA ARG A 43 4.31 -2.43 -9.13
C ARG A 43 3.16 -3.35 -9.52
N SER A 44 2.44 -3.89 -8.53
CA SER A 44 1.24 -4.70 -8.77
C SER A 44 0.13 -3.89 -9.44
N ASN A 45 -0.12 -2.66 -8.96
CA ASN A 45 -1.10 -1.75 -9.57
C ASN A 45 -0.72 -1.36 -10.99
N ALA A 46 0.56 -1.15 -11.28
CA ALA A 46 1.03 -0.87 -12.64
C ALA A 46 0.68 -2.02 -13.60
N ARG A 47 0.90 -3.28 -13.19
CA ARG A 47 0.51 -4.46 -13.98
C ARG A 47 -1.01 -4.57 -14.14
N LEU A 48 -1.76 -4.42 -13.05
CA LEU A 48 -3.24 -4.44 -13.10
C LEU A 48 -3.79 -3.34 -14.02
N ASN A 49 -3.22 -2.14 -14.01
CA ASN A 49 -3.64 -1.07 -14.92
C ASN A 49 -3.34 -1.40 -16.39
N LYS A 50 -2.24 -2.09 -16.70
CA LYS A 50 -1.99 -2.61 -18.05
C LYS A 50 -3.06 -3.61 -18.46
N TYR A 51 -3.44 -4.53 -17.55
CA TYR A 51 -4.52 -5.50 -17.79
C TYR A 51 -5.87 -4.83 -18.08
N VAL A 52 -6.25 -3.87 -17.24
CA VAL A 52 -7.48 -3.08 -17.43
C VAL A 52 -7.44 -2.32 -18.76
N ALA A 53 -6.34 -1.65 -19.08
CA ALA A 53 -6.22 -0.91 -20.33
C ALA A 53 -6.33 -1.80 -21.57
N LYS A 54 -5.78 -3.02 -21.52
CA LYS A 54 -5.90 -4.03 -22.58
C LYS A 54 -7.35 -4.48 -22.76
N LEU A 55 -8.03 -4.85 -21.67
CA LEU A 55 -9.42 -5.29 -21.69
C LEU A 55 -10.40 -4.18 -22.12
N GLU A 56 -10.13 -2.94 -21.75
CA GLU A 56 -10.96 -1.79 -22.15
C GLU A 56 -10.70 -1.31 -23.59
N GLY A 57 -9.80 -1.96 -24.34
CA GLY A 57 -9.42 -1.57 -25.70
C GLY A 57 -8.69 -0.22 -25.76
N LYS A 58 -8.11 0.22 -24.64
CA LYS A 58 -7.39 1.49 -24.49
C LYS A 58 -5.87 1.34 -24.58
N ALA A 59 -5.36 0.12 -24.68
CA ALA A 59 -3.95 -0.14 -24.90
C ALA A 59 -3.48 0.53 -26.21
N LYS A 60 -2.45 1.37 -26.14
CA LYS A 60 -1.82 1.95 -27.34
C LYS A 60 -1.02 0.84 -28.02
N ALA A 61 -1.13 0.76 -29.35
CA ALA A 61 -0.41 -0.18 -30.20
C ALA A 61 1.14 -0.07 -30.15
N GLU A 62 1.68 0.90 -29.40
CA GLU A 62 3.13 1.17 -29.31
C GLU A 62 3.80 0.49 -28.09
N GLU A 63 3.04 -0.21 -27.23
CA GLU A 63 3.57 -0.98 -26.08
C GLU A 63 3.50 -2.52 -26.30
N GLU A 64 3.52 -2.98 -27.55
CA GLU A 64 3.55 -4.41 -27.92
C GLU A 64 4.95 -5.04 -27.83
N ASP A 65 5.79 -4.63 -26.88
CA ASP A 65 7.18 -5.12 -26.76
C ASP A 65 7.50 -5.84 -25.45
N ASP A 66 6.50 -6.22 -24.65
CA ASP A 66 6.73 -7.06 -23.46
C ASP A 66 6.02 -8.42 -23.58
N ASP A 67 6.87 -9.45 -23.70
CA ASP A 67 6.69 -10.90 -23.47
C ASP A 67 6.07 -11.25 -22.09
N ASP A 68 5.01 -10.57 -21.66
CA ASP A 68 4.24 -11.00 -20.49
C ASP A 68 3.25 -12.07 -20.98
N GLU A 69 3.68 -13.34 -21.02
CA GLU A 69 2.82 -14.51 -21.27
C GLU A 69 1.55 -14.50 -20.37
N GLU A 70 1.64 -13.89 -19.18
CA GLU A 70 0.50 -13.65 -18.28
C GLU A 70 -0.59 -12.75 -18.90
N LEU A 71 -0.25 -11.82 -19.80
CA LEU A 71 -1.20 -10.92 -20.47
C LEU A 71 -2.11 -11.64 -21.49
N GLN A 72 -1.76 -12.86 -21.91
CA GLN A 72 -2.42 -13.53 -23.04
C GLN A 72 -3.63 -14.38 -22.63
N ASN A 73 -3.80 -14.67 -21.33
CA ASN A 73 -4.83 -15.58 -20.80
C ASN A 73 -5.94 -14.87 -19.99
N ILE A 74 -6.17 -13.59 -20.24
CA ILE A 74 -7.11 -12.78 -19.45
C ILE A 74 -8.53 -12.92 -20.02
N GLU A 75 -9.46 -13.41 -19.21
CA GLU A 75 -10.88 -13.50 -19.56
C GLU A 75 -11.60 -12.15 -19.34
N GLU A 76 -12.53 -11.79 -20.22
CA GLU A 76 -13.35 -10.56 -20.11
C GLU A 76 -14.14 -10.48 -18.79
N GLY A 77 -14.40 -11.62 -18.14
CA GLY A 77 -15.04 -11.70 -16.82
C GLY A 77 -14.22 -11.12 -15.67
N ASP A 78 -12.90 -10.93 -15.86
CA ASP A 78 -11.98 -10.48 -14.80
C ASP A 78 -11.89 -8.95 -14.67
N LEU A 79 -12.48 -8.18 -15.60
CA LEU A 79 -12.35 -6.72 -15.61
C LEU A 79 -12.84 -6.08 -14.31
N GLN A 80 -14.01 -6.51 -13.81
CA GLN A 80 -14.56 -6.00 -12.56
C GLN A 80 -13.68 -6.39 -11.37
N LEU A 81 -13.13 -7.61 -11.36
CA LEU A 81 -12.22 -8.07 -10.30
C LEU A 81 -10.93 -7.24 -10.26
N TYR A 82 -10.40 -6.83 -11.42
CA TYR A 82 -9.22 -5.97 -11.47
C TYR A 82 -9.51 -4.55 -11.00
N HIS A 83 -10.66 -3.98 -11.36
CA HIS A 83 -11.10 -2.69 -10.82
C HIS A 83 -11.30 -2.74 -9.30
N ASP A 84 -11.92 -3.79 -8.79
CA ASP A 84 -12.09 -3.99 -7.34
C ASP A 84 -10.74 -4.14 -6.64
N SER A 85 -9.81 -4.92 -7.22
CA SER A 85 -8.45 -5.09 -6.70
C SER A 85 -7.67 -3.77 -6.66
N LEU A 86 -7.74 -2.95 -7.72
CA LEU A 86 -7.10 -1.63 -7.77
C LEU A 86 -7.65 -0.73 -6.67
N ARG A 87 -8.98 -0.70 -6.49
CA ARG A 87 -9.64 0.08 -5.45
C ARG A 87 -9.22 -0.36 -4.05
N GLU A 88 -9.14 -1.66 -3.79
CA GLU A 88 -8.66 -2.17 -2.50
C GLU A 88 -7.19 -1.80 -2.25
N ASN A 89 -6.35 -1.90 -3.28
CA ASN A 89 -4.95 -1.53 -3.20
C ASN A 89 -4.76 -0.02 -2.92
N GLU A 90 -5.61 0.84 -3.47
CA GLU A 90 -5.60 2.28 -3.15
C GLU A 90 -5.91 2.56 -1.67
N ILE A 91 -6.86 1.82 -1.08
CA ILE A 91 -7.17 1.93 0.35
C ILE A 91 -5.95 1.52 1.19
N LEU A 92 -5.27 0.44 0.81
CA LEU A 92 -4.06 -0.01 1.49
C LEU A 92 -2.91 1.00 1.34
N LEU A 93 -2.68 1.53 0.14
CA LEU A 93 -1.67 2.58 -0.12
C LEU A 93 -1.91 3.81 0.75
N LYS A 94 -3.16 4.27 0.83
CA LYS A 94 -3.52 5.39 1.71
C LYS A 94 -3.14 5.08 3.17
N ASN A 95 -3.45 3.89 3.66
CA ASN A 95 -3.10 3.52 5.03
C ASN A 95 -1.59 3.42 5.26
N TYR A 96 -0.82 2.87 4.30
CA TYR A 96 0.64 2.85 4.42
C TYR A 96 1.25 4.26 4.44
N ASN A 97 0.74 5.17 3.61
CA ASN A 97 1.17 6.56 3.61
C ASN A 97 0.84 7.26 4.94
N GLU A 98 -0.35 7.03 5.50
CA GLU A 98 -0.71 7.54 6.84
C GLU A 98 0.25 7.03 7.93
N ARG A 99 0.69 5.76 7.84
CA ARG A 99 1.67 5.20 8.79
C ARG A 99 3.07 5.79 8.62
N LEU A 100 3.52 6.03 7.38
CA LEU A 100 4.79 6.71 7.13
C LEU A 100 4.78 8.14 7.70
N GLU A 101 3.66 8.85 7.55
CA GLU A 101 3.50 10.18 8.14
C GLU A 101 3.55 10.12 9.68
N ALA A 102 2.90 9.14 10.30
CA ALA A 102 2.98 8.95 11.76
C ALA A 102 4.41 8.65 12.22
N LEU A 103 5.16 7.82 11.50
CA LEU A 103 6.58 7.56 11.77
C LEU A 103 7.44 8.82 11.62
N HIS A 104 7.15 9.66 10.63
CA HIS A 104 7.83 10.94 10.45
C HIS A 104 7.58 11.88 11.64
N GLN A 105 6.33 12.01 12.06
CA GLN A 105 5.93 12.83 13.21
C GLN A 105 6.61 12.35 14.51
N GLU A 106 6.65 11.04 14.76
CA GLU A 106 7.33 10.46 15.92
C GLU A 106 8.84 10.77 15.90
N ASN A 107 9.48 10.68 14.74
CA ASN A 107 10.90 11.01 14.62
C ASN A 107 11.18 12.51 14.86
N VAL A 108 10.30 13.40 14.34
CA VAL A 108 10.38 14.84 14.61
C VAL A 108 10.19 15.14 16.11
N TYR A 109 9.27 14.45 16.78
CA TYR A 109 9.05 14.60 18.22
C TYR A 109 10.29 14.21 19.04
N ARG A 110 10.92 13.07 18.72
CA ARG A 110 12.14 12.61 19.41
C ARG A 110 13.34 13.53 19.17
N THR A 111 13.52 14.00 17.95
CA THR A 111 14.67 14.85 17.58
C THR A 111 14.56 16.29 18.08
N SER A 112 13.34 16.81 18.28
CA SER A 112 13.10 18.17 18.78
C SER A 112 13.16 18.30 20.31
N GLY A 113 13.59 17.26 21.04
CA GLY A 113 13.72 17.31 22.50
C GLY A 113 12.43 16.97 23.24
N GLY A 114 11.47 16.31 22.60
CA GLY A 114 10.36 15.62 23.24
C GLY A 114 10.88 14.48 24.12
N ASN A 115 11.42 14.81 25.29
CA ASN A 115 11.82 13.83 26.29
C ASN A 115 10.56 13.12 26.82
N LYS A 116 10.31 11.88 26.39
CA LYS A 116 9.45 10.97 27.16
C LYS A 116 10.25 10.59 28.42
N PRO A 117 9.74 10.85 29.65
CA PRO A 117 10.44 10.42 30.85
C PRO A 117 10.56 8.91 30.81
N SER A 118 11.80 8.41 30.85
CA SER A 118 12.10 6.99 31.04
C SER A 118 11.38 6.53 32.30
N SER A 119 10.40 5.63 32.16
CA SER A 119 9.81 4.90 33.29
C SER A 119 10.53 3.57 33.46
#